data_AF-A0A0E2H8M8-F1
#
_entry.id   AF-A0A0E2H8M8-F1
#
_cell.length_a   1.000
_cell.length_b   1.000
_cell.length_c   1.000
_cell.angle_alpha   90.00
_cell.angle_beta   90.00
_cell.angle_gamma   90.00
#
_symmetry.space_group_name_H-M   'P 1'
#
loop_
_entity.id
_entity.type
_entity.pdbx_description
1 polymer ?
#
loop_
_entity_poly.entity_id
_entity_poly.type
_entity_poly.pdbx_seq_one_letter_code
_entity_poly.pdbx_strand_id
1 'polypeptide(L)' 'MKPMKHKVKVQVPVEKRGLLGLKKTVMETRTIEVDDKTYKKMKKEQKNRPYSIEEMMLYDEIFDEWDS' A
#
# COMPACT_ATOMS: atom_id res chain seq x y z
N MET A 1 -20.37 -18.53 12.95
CA MET A 1 -20.06 -17.16 12.48
C MET A 1 -19.23 -17.26 11.22
N LYS A 2 -19.60 -16.57 10.12
CA LYS A 2 -18.73 -16.49 8.95
C LYS A 2 -17.46 -15.70 9.34
N PRO A 3 -16.25 -16.14 8.98
CA PRO A 3 -15.05 -15.35 9.23
C PRO A 3 -15.18 -14.01 8.52
N MET A 4 -15.06 -12.89 9.27
CA MET A 4 -15.03 -11.56 8.68
C MET A 4 -13.81 -11.44 7.78
N LYS A 5 -14.05 -11.10 6.52
CA LYS A 5 -13.01 -10.81 5.54
C LYS A 5 -12.89 -9.29 5.38
N HIS A 6 -11.67 -8.79 5.42
CA HIS A 6 -11.36 -7.38 5.23
C HIS A 6 -10.66 -7.19 3.90
N LYS A 7 -11.00 -6.11 3.18
CA LYS A 7 -10.33 -5.73 1.95
C LYS A 7 -9.20 -4.77 2.27
N VAL A 8 -7.98 -5.12 1.86
CA VAL A 8 -6.77 -4.31 2.11
C VAL A 8 -6.07 -4.02 0.78
N LYS A 9 -5.64 -2.78 0.60
CA LYS A 9 -4.78 -2.37 -0.52
C LYS A 9 -3.32 -2.63 -0.15
N VAL A 10 -2.63 -3.45 -0.94
CA VAL A 10 -1.21 -3.76 -0.76
C VAL A 10 -0.44 -3.41 -2.03
N GLN A 11 0.78 -2.90 -1.89
CA GLN A 11 1.68 -2.68 -3.01
C GLN A 11 2.46 -3.97 -3.26
N VAL A 12 2.39 -4.50 -4.48
CA VAL A 12 3.08 -5.74 -4.87
C VAL A 12 4.04 -5.42 -6.01
N PRO A 13 5.31 -5.87 -5.96
CA PRO A 13 6.23 -5.73 -7.08
C PRO A 13 5.77 -6.65 -8.21
N VAL A 14 5.48 -6.08 -9.38
CA VAL A 14 5.07 -6.82 -10.58
C VAL A 14 6.09 -6.55 -11.69
N GLU A 15 6.60 -7.62 -12.30
CA GLU A 15 7.41 -7.49 -13.51
C GLU A 15 6.50 -7.13 -14.68
N LYS A 16 6.69 -5.92 -15.23
CA LYS A 16 6.05 -5.51 -16.48
C LYS A 16 7.09 -5.50 -17.60
N ARG A 17 6.68 -5.98 -18.77
CA ARG A 17 7.50 -6.00 -19.97
C ARG A 17 7.24 -4.71 -20.76
N GLY A 18 8.28 -3.91 -20.94
CA GLY A 18 8.22 -2.67 -21.73
C GLY A 18 8.24 -2.93 -23.24
N LEU A 19 7.96 -1.88 -24.01
CA LEU A 19 7.82 -1.92 -25.47
C LEU A 19 9.09 -2.37 -26.22
N LEU A 20 10.26 -2.30 -25.58
CA LEU A 20 11.57 -2.72 -26.12
C LEU A 20 12.06 -4.05 -25.51
N GLY A 21 11.19 -4.82 -24.86
CA GLY A 21 11.56 -6.10 -24.23
C GLY A 21 12.28 -5.99 -22.89
N LEU A 22 12.60 -4.77 -22.44
CA LEU A 22 13.13 -4.48 -21.10
C LEU A 22 12.10 -4.84 -20.03
N LYS A 23 12.49 -5.68 -19.07
CA LYS A 23 11.69 -5.99 -17.88
C LYS A 23 11.92 -4.89 -16.84
N LYS A 24 10.85 -4.30 -16.33
CA LYS A 24 10.89 -3.35 -15.21
C LYS A 24 9.97 -3.85 -14.11
N THR A 25 10.48 -3.85 -12.88
CA THR A 25 9.67 -4.11 -11.68
C THR A 25 8.96 -2.82 -11.31
N VAL A 26 7.63 -2.87 -11.26
CA VAL A 26 6.78 -1.74 -10.88
C VAL A 26 5.97 -2.14 -9.65
N MET A 27 5.82 -1.23 -8.70
CA MET A 27 4.93 -1.43 -7.55
C MET A 27 3.49 -1.19 -8.01
N GLU A 28 2.64 -2.22 -7.90
CA GLU A 28 1.24 -2.14 -8.28
C GLU A 28 0.36 -2.33 -7.05
N THR A 29 -0.59 -1.42 -6.84
CA THR A 29 -1.54 -1.51 -5.74
C THR A 29 -2.64 -2.51 -6.08
N ARG A 30 -2.78 -3.56 -5.28
CA ARG A 30 -3.83 -4.58 -5.42
C ARG A 30 -4.68 -4.65 -4.17
N THR A 31 -5.98 -4.89 -4.36
CA THR A 31 -6.90 -5.13 -3.26
C THR A 31 -7.00 -6.63 -3.01
N ILE A 32 -6.65 -7.08 -1.80
CA ILE A 32 -6.75 -8.47 -1.38
C ILE A 32 -7.76 -8.62 -0.23
N GLU A 33 -8.41 -9.78 -0.15
CA GLU A 33 -9.25 -10.13 1.00
C GLU A 33 -8.42 -10.93 2.01
N VAL A 34 -8.37 -10.44 3.24
CA VAL A 34 -7.64 -11.07 4.36
C VAL A 34 -8.59 -11.38 5.51
N ASP A 35 -8.22 -12.33 6.37
CA ASP A 35 -8.97 -12.60 7.59
C ASP A 35 -8.77 -11.52 8.66
N ASP A 36 -9.63 -11.54 9.69
CA ASP A 36 -9.59 -10.56 10.79
C ASP A 36 -8.27 -10.57 11.58
N LYS A 37 -7.65 -11.73 11.74
CA LYS A 37 -6.37 -11.88 12.47
C LYS A 37 -5.23 -11.21 11.69
N THR A 38 -5.15 -11.46 10.39
CA THR A 38 -4.16 -10.89 9.48
C THR A 38 -4.36 -9.39 9.35
N TYR A 39 -5.61 -8.93 9.24
CA TYR A 39 -5.92 -7.49 9.20
C TYR A 39 -5.42 -6.76 10.46
N LYS A 40 -5.72 -7.30 11.66
CA LYS A 40 -5.25 -6.70 12.93
C LYS A 40 -3.73 -6.68 13.04
N LYS A 41 -3.05 -7.74 12.57
CA LYS A 41 -1.59 -7.82 12.54
C LYS A 41 -0.99 -6.77 11.59
N MET A 42 -1.48 -6.70 10.35
CA MET A 42 -1.02 -5.71 9.36
C MET A 42 -1.27 -4.27 9.83
N LYS A 43 -2.42 -4.00 10.46
CA LYS A 43 -2.72 -2.68 11.02
C LYS A 43 -1.76 -2.28 12.15
N LYS A 44 -1.34 -3.25 12.98
CA LYS A 44 -0.35 -3.01 14.06
C LYS A 44 1.05 -2.77 13.48
N GLU A 45 1.43 -3.53 12.47
CA GLU A 45 2.70 -3.35 11.75
C GLU A 45 2.77 -2.01 11.02
N GLN A 46 1.68 -1.60 10.36
CA GLN A 46 1.59 -0.30 9.68
C GLN A 46 1.76 0.87 10.65
N LYS A 47 1.14 0.81 11.84
CA LYS A 47 1.31 1.85 12.88
C LYS A 47 2.75 1.99 13.39
N ASN A 48 3.53 0.92 13.30
CA ASN A 48 4.91 0.88 13.77
C ASN A 48 5.93 1.03 12.63
N ARG A 49 5.48 1.17 11.37
CA ARG A 49 6.37 1.37 10.23
C ARG A 49 6.79 2.85 10.23
N PRO A 50 8.10 3.15 10.21
CA PRO A 50 8.54 4.52 9.94
C PRO A 50 8.08 4.90 8.53
N TYR A 51 7.40 6.04 8.41
CA TYR A 51 7.03 6.59 7.11
C TYR A 51 8.30 6.82 6.28
N SER A 52 8.28 6.46 5.00
CA SER A 52 9.38 6.84 4.11
C SER A 52 9.36 8.34 3.85
N ILE A 53 10.49 8.93 3.49
CA ILE A 53 10.60 10.36 3.14
C ILE A 53 9.61 10.72 2.01
N GLU A 54 9.41 9.83 1.03
CA GLU A 54 8.40 10.00 -0.03
C GLU A 54 6.96 10.00 0.49
N GLU A 55 6.63 9.14 1.46
CA GLU A 55 5.31 9.14 2.10
C GLU A 55 5.11 10.44 2.89
N MET A 56 6.14 10.94 3.59
CA MET A 56 6.09 12.23 4.29
C MET A 56 5.89 13.39 3.33
N MET A 57 6.66 13.45 2.23
CA MET A 57 6.50 14.49 1.20
C MET A 57 5.10 14.47 0.56
N LEU A 58 4.55 13.29 0.28
CA LEU A 58 3.19 13.17 -0.26
C LEU A 58 2.13 13.66 0.74
N TYR A 59 2.32 13.42 2.04
CA TYR A 59 1.40 13.94 3.06
C TYR A 59 1.55 15.45 3.24
N ASP A 60 2.77 16.00 3.27
CA ASP A 60 2.98 17.45 3.35
C ASP A 60 2.34 18.16 2.14
N GLU A 61 2.54 17.64 0.92
CA GLU A 61 1.95 18.21 -0.32
C GLU A 61 0.42 18.12 -0.35
N ILE A 62 -0.18 17.08 0.24
CA ILE A 62 -1.64 16.92 0.33
C ILE A 62 -2.24 17.74 1.48
N PHE A 63 -1.54 17.93 2.60
CA PHE A 63 -2.07 18.64 3.77
C PHE A 63 -1.76 20.14 3.79
N ASP A 64 -0.72 20.61 3.08
CA ASP A 64 -0.48 22.03 2.82
C ASP A 64 -1.60 22.64 1.95
N GLU A 65 -2.28 21.84 1.12
CA GLU A 65 -3.39 22.28 0.26
C GLU A 65 -4.74 22.41 0.99
N TRP A 66 -4.87 21.86 2.22
CA TRP A 66 -6.12 21.90 2.99
C TRP A 66 -6.23 23.08 3.98
N ASP A 67 -5.15 23.81 4.23
CA ASP A 67 -5.09 24.95 5.16
C ASP A 67 -5.14 26.33 4.45
N SER A 68 -5.57 26.41 3.18
CA SER A 68 -5.79 27.67 2.43
C SER A 68 -7.26 28.04 2.23
#